data_AF-A0A2E2ZB02-F1
#
_entry.id   AF-A0A2E2ZB02-F1
#
_cell.length_a   1.000
_cell.length_b   1.000
_cell.length_c   1.000
_cell.angle_alpha   90.00
_cell.angle_beta   90.00
_cell.angle_gamma   90.00
#
_symmetry.space_group_name_H-M   'P 1'
#
loop_
_entity.id
_entity.type
_entity.pdbx_description
1 polymer ?
#
loop_
_entity_poly.entity_id
_entity_poly.type
_entity_poly.pdbx_seq_one_letter_code
_entity_poly.pdbx_strand_id
1 'polypeptide(L)'
;MDERLEKALDFSNFMVTMNNQKRLLKEKYFEDLLYYTNGCQFSVTKELITFVGLLVEKGLEEAVLTDDNDIPTNILNLESFYDDILDVYFTASNNYFAEYEKIKSNRSVENLVDYE
;
A
#
# COMPACT_ATOMS: atom_id res chain seq x y z
N MET A 1 39.06 9.73 17.61
CA MET A 1 37.69 10.25 17.52
C MET A 1 37.07 10.09 18.90
N ASP A 2 36.32 11.07 19.43
CA ASP A 2 35.64 10.92 20.72
C ASP A 2 34.53 9.86 20.57
N GLU A 3 34.46 8.88 21.47
CA GLU A 3 33.45 7.80 21.48
C GLU A 3 32.01 8.36 21.44
N ARG A 4 31.80 9.55 22.01
CA ARG A 4 30.52 10.25 21.95
C ARG A 4 30.16 10.70 20.55
N LEU A 5 31.16 11.14 19.77
CA LEU A 5 30.97 11.59 18.40
C LEU A 5 30.67 10.40 17.48
N GLU A 6 31.37 9.28 17.67
CA GLU A 6 31.16 8.04 16.91
C GLU A 6 29.74 7.49 17.13
N LYS A 7 29.30 7.36 18.40
CA LYS A 7 27.92 6.92 18.72
C LYS A 7 26.84 7.86 18.15
N ALA A 8 27.09 9.16 18.14
CA ALA A 8 26.15 10.13 17.57
C ALA A 8 26.03 9.98 16.05
N LEU A 9 27.13 9.70 15.36
CA LEU A 9 27.15 9.43 13.93
C LEU A 9 26.41 8.14 13.58
N ASP A 10 26.65 7.05 14.32
CA ASP A 10 25.96 5.77 14.11
C ASP A 10 24.45 5.89 14.31
N PHE A 11 24.03 6.61 15.35
CA PHE A 11 22.61 6.88 15.59
C PHE A 11 21.97 7.72 14.47
N SER A 12 22.68 8.75 13.98
CA SER A 12 22.21 9.57 12.86
C SER A 12 22.04 8.72 11.59
N ASN A 13 23.01 7.86 11.28
CA ASN A 13 22.94 6.96 10.13
C ASN A 13 21.77 5.97 10.26
N PHE A 14 21.57 5.38 11.45
CA PHE A 14 20.43 4.51 11.73
C PHE A 14 19.09 5.19 11.46
N MET A 15 18.90 6.42 11.95
CA MET A 15 17.66 7.16 11.76
C MET A 15 17.37 7.46 10.29
N VAL A 16 18.40 7.82 9.52
CA VAL A 16 18.28 8.08 8.08
C VAL A 16 17.88 6.79 7.35
N THR A 17 18.56 5.68 7.62
CA THR A 17 18.24 4.37 7.01
C THR A 17 16.82 3.94 7.33
N MET A 18 16.42 3.99 8.61
CA MET A 18 15.06 3.63 9.02
C MET A 18 13.98 4.49 8.33
N ASN A 19 14.21 5.79 8.19
CA ASN A 19 13.27 6.68 7.51
C ASN A 19 13.18 6.37 6.01
N ASN A 20 14.30 6.07 5.36
CA ASN A 20 14.30 5.66 3.96
C ASN A 20 13.51 4.36 3.74
N GLN A 21 13.65 3.38 4.63
CA GLN A 21 12.89 2.13 4.55
C GLN A 21 11.40 2.32 4.74
N LYS A 22 10.99 3.16 5.70
CA LYS A 22 9.57 3.50 5.87
C LYS A 22 9.00 4.18 4.63
N ARG A 23 9.80 5.03 3.95
CA ARG A 23 9.39 5.66 2.70
C ARG A 23 9.22 4.62 1.60
N LEU A 24 10.22 3.77 1.37
CA LEU A 24 10.15 2.71 0.35
C LEU A 24 8.99 1.74 0.60
N LEU A 25 8.79 1.34 1.85
CA LEU A 25 7.68 0.46 2.23
C LEU A 25 6.32 1.14 1.97
N LYS A 26 6.22 2.45 2.19
CA LYS A 26 5.00 3.22 1.88
C LYS A 26 4.76 3.35 0.38
N GLU A 27 5.81 3.58 -0.41
CA GLU A 27 5.75 3.60 -1.87
C GLU A 27 5.26 2.24 -2.39
N LYS A 28 5.87 1.15 -1.92
CA LYS A 28 5.44 -0.22 -2.22
C LYS A 28 3.98 -0.47 -1.84
N TYR A 29 3.54 -0.02 -0.68
CA TYR A 29 2.14 -0.17 -0.27
C TYR A 29 1.18 0.52 -1.25
N PHE A 30 1.52 1.70 -1.76
CA PHE A 30 0.70 2.37 -2.76
C PHE A 30 0.72 1.67 -4.12
N GLU A 31 1.85 1.10 -4.52
CA GLU A 31 1.93 0.25 -5.72
C GLU A 31 1.08 -1.03 -5.58
N ASP A 32 1.16 -1.69 -4.42
CA ASP A 32 0.41 -2.91 -4.12
C ASP A 32 -1.11 -2.66 -4.03
N LEU A 33 -1.56 -1.39 -3.91
CA LEU A 33 -2.97 -0.99 -3.96
C LEU A 33 -3.50 -0.73 -5.39
N LEU A 34 -2.68 -0.84 -6.42
CA LEU A 34 -3.13 -0.64 -7.80
C LEU A 34 -3.80 -1.90 -8.34
N TYR A 35 -5.05 -1.76 -8.79
CA TYR A 35 -5.81 -2.81 -9.45
C TYR A 35 -6.08 -2.44 -10.91
N TYR A 36 -5.82 -3.38 -11.81
CA TYR A 36 -5.97 -3.16 -13.25
C TYR A 36 -7.07 -4.04 -13.81
N THR A 37 -8.03 -3.43 -14.49
CA THR A 37 -9.10 -4.16 -15.20
C THR A 37 -9.57 -3.36 -16.39
N ASN A 38 -10.00 -4.03 -17.47
CA ASN A 38 -10.52 -3.38 -18.67
C ASN A 38 -9.60 -2.26 -19.24
N GLY A 39 -8.28 -2.38 -19.08
CA GLY A 39 -7.32 -1.35 -19.49
C GLY A 39 -7.32 -0.07 -18.65
N CYS A 40 -8.05 -0.06 -17.54
CA CYS A 40 -8.14 1.01 -16.55
C CYS A 40 -7.30 0.68 -15.31
N GLN A 41 -6.84 1.71 -14.63
CA GLN A 41 -6.11 1.60 -13.36
C GLN A 41 -6.93 2.22 -12.23
N PHE A 42 -7.18 1.44 -11.19
CA PHE A 42 -7.83 1.90 -9.97
C PHE A 42 -6.85 1.86 -8.81
N SER A 43 -6.70 2.98 -8.12
CA SER A 43 -6.14 3.01 -6.78
C SER A 43 -7.21 2.50 -5.81
N VAL A 44 -6.94 1.36 -5.16
CA VAL A 44 -7.89 0.75 -4.23
C VAL A 44 -7.93 1.56 -2.94
N THR A 45 -8.85 2.51 -2.91
CA THR A 45 -9.11 3.37 -1.76
C THR A 45 -10.31 2.89 -0.97
N LYS A 46 -10.41 3.34 0.29
CA LYS A 46 -11.61 3.10 1.11
C LYS A 46 -12.86 3.72 0.46
N GLU A 47 -12.70 4.82 -0.29
CA GLU A 47 -13.78 5.47 -1.02
C GLU A 47 -14.30 4.58 -2.16
N LEU A 48 -13.40 4.06 -2.99
CA LEU A 48 -13.76 3.11 -4.05
C LEU A 48 -14.48 1.88 -3.47
N ILE A 49 -13.89 1.27 -2.44
CA ILE A 49 -14.48 0.11 -1.76
C ILE A 49 -15.88 0.44 -1.23
N THR A 50 -16.04 1.57 -0.53
CA THR A 50 -17.33 1.96 0.05
C THR A 50 -18.37 2.25 -1.03
N PHE A 51 -17.97 2.94 -2.10
CA PHE A 51 -18.86 3.27 -3.20
C PHE A 51 -19.34 2.01 -3.93
N VAL A 52 -18.42 1.14 -4.32
CA VAL A 52 -18.73 -0.13 -5.00
C VAL A 52 -19.58 -1.02 -4.08
N GLY A 53 -19.22 -1.12 -2.80
CA GLY A 53 -20.00 -1.87 -1.81
C GLY A 53 -21.44 -1.35 -1.70
N LEU A 54 -21.66 -0.04 -1.72
CA LEU A 54 -23.00 0.55 -1.76
C LEU A 54 -23.78 0.17 -3.04
N LEU A 55 -23.11 0.09 -4.19
CA LEU A 55 -23.75 -0.33 -5.45
C LEU A 55 -24.17 -1.81 -5.38
N VAL A 56 -23.30 -2.68 -4.86
CA VAL A 56 -23.59 -4.10 -4.61
C VAL A 56 -24.75 -4.26 -3.62
N GLU A 57 -24.74 -3.54 -2.49
CA GLU A 57 -25.84 -3.55 -1.51
C GLU A 57 -27.19 -3.11 -2.11
N LYS A 58 -27.16 -2.23 -3.12
CA LYS A 58 -28.35 -1.81 -3.88
C LYS A 58 -28.81 -2.83 -4.92
N GLY A 59 -28.09 -3.93 -5.11
CA GLY A 59 -28.40 -5.00 -6.06
C GLY A 59 -28.10 -4.63 -7.51
N LEU A 60 -27.14 -3.71 -7.76
CA LEU A 60 -26.67 -3.44 -9.11
C LEU A 60 -25.69 -4.54 -9.54
N GLU A 61 -25.91 -5.12 -10.72
CA GLU A 61 -25.02 -6.15 -11.29
C GLU A 61 -23.83 -5.50 -12.03
N GLU A 62 -24.07 -4.36 -12.67
CA GLU A 62 -23.07 -3.60 -13.42
C GLU A 62 -23.13 -2.09 -13.14
N ALA A 63 -22.01 -1.40 -13.32
CA ALA A 63 -21.96 0.06 -13.32
C ALA A 63 -20.78 0.61 -14.13
N VAL A 64 -20.98 1.81 -14.69
CA VAL A 64 -19.89 2.59 -15.29
C VAL A 64 -19.16 3.35 -14.19
N LEU A 65 -17.86 3.10 -14.06
CA LEU A 65 -16.94 3.76 -13.14
C LEU A 65 -15.87 4.53 -13.93
N THR A 66 -15.25 5.51 -13.30
CA THR A 66 -14.05 6.20 -13.81
C THR A 66 -12.82 5.76 -13.04
N ASP A 67 -11.74 5.52 -13.76
CA ASP A 67 -10.44 5.14 -13.19
C ASP A 67 -9.65 6.35 -12.66
N ASP A 68 -8.41 6.12 -12.22
CA ASP A 68 -7.52 7.18 -11.68
C ASP A 68 -7.22 8.32 -12.68
N ASN A 69 -7.45 8.10 -13.98
CA ASN A 69 -7.20 9.04 -15.07
C ASN A 69 -8.49 9.55 -15.72
N ASP A 70 -9.62 9.45 -15.02
CA ASP A 70 -10.96 9.83 -15.51
C ASP A 70 -11.40 9.03 -16.75
N ILE A 71 -10.83 7.85 -16.98
CA ILE A 71 -11.22 6.98 -18.10
C ILE A 71 -12.44 6.16 -17.68
N PRO A 72 -13.59 6.26 -18.38
CA PRO A 72 -14.77 5.50 -18.04
C PRO A 72 -14.64 4.04 -18.49
N THR A 73 -15.12 3.12 -17.65
CA THR A 73 -15.21 1.69 -17.95
C THR A 73 -16.48 1.09 -17.38
N ASN A 74 -17.08 0.14 -18.10
CA ASN A 74 -18.24 -0.59 -17.61
C ASN A 74 -17.76 -1.84 -16.85
N ILE A 75 -18.07 -1.90 -15.56
CA ILE A 75 -17.82 -3.09 -14.74
C ILE A 75 -19.06 -3.96 -14.84
N LEU A 76 -18.96 -5.06 -15.60
CA LEU A 76 -20.09 -5.96 -15.90
C LEU A 76 -20.49 -6.89 -14.75
N ASN A 77 -19.62 -7.05 -13.75
CA ASN A 77 -19.87 -7.84 -12.55
C ASN A 77 -19.31 -7.11 -11.34
N LEU A 78 -20.18 -6.33 -10.68
CA LEU A 78 -19.82 -5.51 -9.52
C LEU A 78 -19.44 -6.35 -8.30
N GLU A 79 -20.08 -7.50 -8.07
CA GLU A 79 -19.73 -8.37 -6.94
C GLU A 79 -18.30 -8.89 -7.06
N SER A 80 -17.93 -9.41 -8.24
CA SER A 80 -16.56 -9.88 -8.49
C SER A 80 -15.55 -8.74 -8.38
N PHE A 81 -15.87 -7.56 -8.94
CA PHE A 81 -14.98 -6.40 -8.82
C PHE A 81 -14.82 -5.95 -7.37
N TYR A 82 -15.89 -5.98 -6.57
CA TYR A 82 -15.85 -5.63 -5.16
C TYR A 82 -14.97 -6.59 -4.35
N ASP A 83 -15.13 -7.90 -4.57
CA ASP A 83 -14.32 -8.92 -3.91
C ASP A 83 -12.83 -8.76 -4.27
N ASP A 84 -12.52 -8.50 -5.55
CA ASP A 84 -11.16 -8.28 -6.02
C ASP A 84 -10.50 -7.05 -5.35
N ILE A 85 -11.17 -5.90 -5.33
CA ILE A 85 -10.59 -4.70 -4.70
C ILE A 85 -10.49 -4.84 -3.18
N LEU A 86 -11.40 -5.58 -2.53
CA LEU A 86 -11.27 -5.88 -1.11
C LEU A 86 -10.06 -6.76 -0.83
N ASP A 87 -9.83 -7.81 -1.63
CA ASP A 87 -8.69 -8.70 -1.47
C ASP A 87 -7.36 -7.94 -1.66
N VAL A 88 -7.25 -7.11 -2.70
CA VAL A 88 -6.11 -6.21 -2.92
C VAL A 88 -5.86 -5.35 -1.68
N TYR A 89 -6.89 -4.69 -1.17
CA TYR A 89 -6.76 -3.80 -0.01
C TYR A 89 -6.27 -4.54 1.24
N PHE A 90 -6.88 -5.68 1.58
CA PHE A 90 -6.53 -6.42 2.78
C PHE A 90 -5.15 -7.05 2.67
N THR A 91 -4.81 -7.61 1.51
CA THR A 91 -3.48 -8.18 1.25
C THR A 91 -2.41 -7.11 1.37
N ALA A 92 -2.56 -5.99 0.66
CA ALA A 92 -1.60 -4.87 0.73
C ALA A 92 -1.47 -4.31 2.15
N SER A 93 -2.59 -4.10 2.84
CA SER A 93 -2.59 -3.49 4.18
C SER A 93 -1.99 -4.39 5.25
N ASN A 94 -2.26 -5.69 5.21
CA ASN A 94 -1.68 -6.65 6.14
C ASN A 94 -0.17 -6.82 5.90
N ASN A 95 0.26 -6.89 4.64
CA ASN A 95 1.68 -6.95 4.29
C ASN A 95 2.40 -5.66 4.74
N TYR A 96 1.82 -4.50 4.47
CA TYR A 96 2.37 -3.22 4.92
C TYR A 96 2.53 -3.15 6.44
N PHE A 97 1.52 -3.61 7.19
CA PHE A 97 1.59 -3.68 8.64
C PHE A 97 2.69 -4.64 9.14
N ALA A 98 2.78 -5.84 8.56
CA ALA A 98 3.77 -6.84 8.93
C ALA A 98 5.20 -6.32 8.72
N GLU A 99 5.51 -5.76 7.55
CA GLU A 99 6.83 -5.19 7.26
C GLU A 99 7.13 -3.94 8.11
N TYR A 100 6.12 -3.12 8.40
CA TYR A 100 6.30 -1.94 9.25
C TYR A 100 6.71 -2.35 10.68
N GLU A 101 6.10 -3.39 11.25
CA GLU A 101 6.48 -3.89 12.57
C GLU A 101 7.90 -4.49 12.59
N LYS A 102 8.37 -5.08 11.47
CA LYS A 102 9.78 -5.49 11.33
C LYS A 102 10.73 -4.29 11.37
N ILE A 103 10.46 -3.23 10.59
CA ILE A 103 11.30 -2.01 10.60
C ILE A 103 11.33 -1.38 11.99
N LYS A 104 10.17 -1.32 12.65
CA LYS A 104 10.01 -0.71 13.98
C LYS A 104 10.70 -1.48 15.10
N SER A 105 10.72 -2.82 15.03
CA SER A 105 11.34 -3.66 16.06
C SER A 105 12.87 -3.71 15.94
N ASN A 106 13.41 -3.29 14.79
CA ASN A 106 14.82 -3.30 14.50
C ASN A 106 15.61 -2.22 15.27
N ARG A 107 16.85 -2.52 15.67
CA ARG A 107 17.68 -1.68 16.56
C ARG A 107 19.10 -1.41 16.08
N SER A 108 19.52 -1.95 14.93
CA SER A 108 20.85 -1.67 14.35
C SER A 108 20.77 -1.41 12.85
N VAL A 109 21.77 -0.71 12.31
CA VAL A 109 21.83 -0.35 10.89
C VAL A 109 22.00 -1.58 10.01
N GLU A 110 22.85 -2.53 10.40
CA GLU A 110 23.12 -3.73 9.60
C GLU A 110 21.83 -4.53 9.36
N ASN A 111 21.04 -4.72 10.42
CA ASN A 111 19.79 -5.47 10.34
C ASN A 111 18.70 -4.76 9.53
N LEU A 112 18.81 -3.44 9.30
CA LEU A 112 17.88 -2.72 8.43
C LEU A 112 18.26 -3.01 6.97
N VAL A 113 19.53 -2.90 6.59
CA VAL A 113 19.98 -2.91 5.18
C VAL A 113 19.86 -4.30 4.50
N ASP A 114 19.73 -5.38 5.26
CA ASP A 114 19.59 -6.77 4.75
C ASP A 114 18.20 -7.10 4.16
N TYR A 115 17.75 -6.31 3.18
CA TYR A 115 16.63 -6.66 2.30
C TYR A 115 17.03 -6.43 0.83
N GLU A 116 17.83 -7.36 0.30
CA GLU A 116 17.92 -7.69 -1.13
C GLU A 116 17.33 -9.09 -1.37
#